data_AF-A0A7I4NM98-F1
#
_entry.id   AF-A0A7I4NM98-F1
#
_cell.length_a   1.000
_cell.length_b   1.000
_cell.length_c   1.000
_cell.angle_alpha   90.00
_cell.angle_beta   90.00
_cell.angle_gamma   90.00
#
_symmetry.space_group_name_H-M   'P 1'
#
loop_
_entity.id
_entity.type
_entity.pdbx_description
1 polymer ?
#
loop_
_entity_poly.entity_id
_entity_poly.type
_entity_poly.pdbx_seq_one_letter_code
_entity_poly.pdbx_strand_id
1 'polypeptide(L)'
;MEKQTQITGFAEAVVNFTENFTENKDESEFQYRYVNTSKQLHVYVQVESGKFIIGTGVNKELSINEDYVLRGSAIKAVLITAYKMFRLFFGPFSRLVTDNSIHLKDRLEYFFSRYLPQLRLHHMPLLDVFCGVDYLSLDSTNYLRIENLLDDLVETFPQISKTVFFYQERLITYNVSKTDLPILYRYLTQHLLSRSLKEELQPEKFSRRDSVHRGKFLTGLVVPSKNRSINDKCGAKLPIVYLCDDDDERRLAPYEMIVYRALNATVCMFIQKSIDAQFLQQLDDYLGPELTALASLIAESYNNLNDISRKENEFHFVYFNPESLSLKTSLMENIDSNRSSNLPSVPSSVYKSVCDLFDEFLENNDFGETSARLDTDWWLIVKKVNKRFLLLILRSATLTASAEVQQYVNDIIKINFDTVFLF
;
A
#
# COMPACT_ATOMS: atom_id res chain seq x y z
N MET A 1 -31.28 14.67 -6.63
CA MET A 1 -30.77 15.80 -7.44
C MET A 1 -30.52 17.02 -6.57
N GLU A 2 -31.52 17.66 -5.98
CA GLU A 2 -31.35 18.90 -5.20
C GLU A 2 -30.30 18.81 -4.06
N LYS A 3 -30.36 17.76 -3.23
CA LYS A 3 -29.37 17.52 -2.17
C LYS A 3 -27.94 17.29 -2.72
N GLN A 4 -27.80 16.62 -3.87
CA GLN A 4 -26.49 16.40 -4.50
C GLN A 4 -25.92 17.73 -5.01
N THR A 5 -26.75 18.53 -5.68
CA THR A 5 -26.38 19.87 -6.16
C THR A 5 -25.96 20.79 -5.02
N GLN A 6 -26.66 20.74 -3.87
CA GLN A 6 -26.28 21.50 -2.68
C GLN A 6 -24.92 21.08 -2.13
N ILE A 7 -24.64 19.78 -2.05
CA ILE A 7 -23.35 19.27 -1.55
C ILE A 7 -22.21 19.65 -2.49
N THR A 8 -22.38 19.46 -3.80
CA THR A 8 -21.34 19.80 -4.78
C THR A 8 -21.13 21.31 -4.86
N GLY A 9 -22.20 22.11 -4.86
CA GLY A 9 -22.12 23.56 -4.85
C GLY A 9 -21.46 24.12 -3.59
N PHE A 10 -21.70 23.50 -2.43
CA PHE A 10 -21.02 23.87 -1.19
C PHE A 10 -19.51 23.56 -1.26
N ALA A 11 -19.13 22.37 -1.74
CA ALA A 11 -17.72 22.00 -1.89
C ALA A 11 -16.97 22.96 -2.82
N GLU A 12 -17.57 23.28 -3.97
CA GLU A 12 -17.03 24.24 -4.93
C GLU A 12 -16.91 25.65 -4.33
N ALA A 13 -17.95 26.12 -3.64
CA ALA A 13 -17.94 27.43 -2.98
C ALA A 13 -16.83 27.53 -1.93
N VAL A 14 -16.65 26.50 -1.09
CA VAL A 14 -15.57 26.46 -0.09
C VAL A 14 -14.21 26.55 -0.76
N VAL A 15 -13.98 25.74 -1.79
CA VAL A 15 -12.70 25.70 -2.49
C VAL A 15 -12.40 27.05 -3.15
N ASN A 16 -13.32 27.58 -3.97
CA ASN A 16 -13.13 28.83 -4.70
C ASN A 16 -13.01 30.04 -3.76
N PHE A 17 -13.78 30.08 -2.65
CA PHE A 17 -13.68 31.15 -1.68
C PHE A 17 -12.30 31.17 -1.00
N THR A 18 -11.85 30.01 -0.53
CA THR A 18 -10.59 29.89 0.22
C THR A 18 -9.35 30.10 -0.65
N GLU A 19 -9.42 29.86 -1.96
CA GLU A 19 -8.33 30.17 -2.90
C GLU A 19 -7.92 31.65 -2.89
N ASN A 20 -8.85 32.57 -2.61
CA ASN A 20 -8.55 34.01 -2.51
C ASN A 20 -7.62 34.36 -1.33
N PHE A 21 -7.44 33.43 -0.38
CA PHE A 21 -6.68 33.63 0.85
C PHE A 21 -5.45 32.72 0.98
N THR A 22 -5.22 31.84 -0.01
CA THR A 22 -4.03 30.99 -0.03
C THR A 22 -2.87 31.71 -0.72
N GLU A 23 -1.97 32.30 0.05
CA GLU A 23 -0.81 33.08 -0.44
C GLU A 23 0.27 32.18 -1.10
N ASN A 24 0.41 30.95 -0.61
CA ASN A 24 1.31 29.95 -1.16
C ASN A 24 0.49 28.85 -1.82
N LYS A 25 0.42 28.87 -3.16
CA LYS A 25 0.01 27.68 -3.91
C LYS A 25 1.12 26.65 -3.73
N ASP A 26 1.01 25.80 -2.72
CA ASP A 26 1.86 24.62 -2.62
C ASP A 26 1.89 23.94 -3.99
N GLU A 27 3.08 23.66 -4.52
CA GLU A 27 3.29 22.89 -5.77
C GLU A 27 2.85 21.41 -5.63
N SER A 28 2.05 21.10 -4.60
CA SER A 28 1.48 19.80 -4.35
C SER A 28 0.45 19.45 -5.42
N GLU A 29 0.53 18.23 -5.95
CA GLU A 29 -0.46 17.64 -6.86
C GLU A 29 -1.89 17.67 -6.28
N PHE A 30 -2.02 17.64 -4.95
CA PHE A 30 -3.29 17.48 -4.24
C PHE A 30 -3.51 18.60 -3.22
N GLN A 31 -3.99 19.75 -3.69
CA GLN A 31 -4.47 20.80 -2.78
C GLN A 31 -5.75 20.34 -2.07
N TYR A 32 -5.90 20.71 -0.80
CA TYR A 32 -7.01 20.23 0.02
C TYR A 32 -7.59 21.31 0.92
N ARG A 33 -8.82 21.09 1.40
CA ARG A 33 -9.52 21.92 2.37
C ARG A 33 -10.20 21.04 3.41
N TYR A 34 -10.10 21.43 4.67
CA TYR A 34 -10.85 20.83 5.78
C TYR A 34 -11.97 21.79 6.21
N VAL A 35 -13.17 21.27 6.39
CA VAL A 35 -14.27 22.02 7.02
C VAL A 35 -14.75 21.23 8.23
N ASN A 36 -14.50 21.78 9.40
CA ASN A 36 -14.87 21.17 10.66
C ASN A 36 -16.14 21.82 11.21
N THR A 37 -17.24 21.07 11.25
CA THR A 37 -18.52 21.53 11.82
C THR A 37 -18.79 20.82 13.15
N SER A 38 -19.87 21.18 13.85
CA SER A 38 -20.26 20.47 15.07
C SER A 38 -20.58 18.99 14.83
N LYS A 39 -21.13 18.63 13.66
CA LYS A 39 -21.61 17.27 13.35
C LYS A 39 -20.71 16.49 12.40
N GLN A 40 -19.99 17.17 11.52
CA GLN A 40 -19.27 16.54 10.42
C GLN A 40 -17.88 17.13 10.22
N LEU A 41 -16.95 16.27 9.82
CA LEU A 41 -15.65 16.67 9.26
C LEU A 41 -15.70 16.48 7.75
N HIS A 42 -15.55 17.56 7.00
CA HIS A 42 -15.46 17.50 5.54
C HIS A 42 -14.01 17.61 5.10
N VAL A 43 -13.67 16.81 4.10
CA VAL A 43 -12.38 16.86 3.42
C VAL A 43 -12.64 16.98 1.93
N TYR A 44 -12.10 18.03 1.32
CA TYR A 44 -12.14 18.28 -0.11
C TYR A 44 -10.73 18.28 -0.66
N VAL A 45 -10.50 17.57 -1.75
CA VAL A 45 -9.20 17.47 -2.41
C VAL A 45 -9.40 17.82 -3.89
N GLN A 46 -8.62 18.78 -4.35
CA GLN A 46 -8.51 19.10 -5.76
C GLN A 46 -7.61 18.08 -6.44
N VAL A 47 -8.03 17.60 -7.62
CA VAL A 47 -7.26 16.67 -8.45
C VAL A 47 -7.12 17.22 -9.87
N GLU A 48 -6.08 16.77 -10.57
CA GLU A 48 -5.78 17.16 -11.96
C GLU A 48 -5.64 18.67 -12.13
N SER A 49 -4.76 19.27 -11.32
CA SER A 49 -4.46 20.70 -11.33
C SER A 49 -5.70 21.58 -11.08
N GLY A 50 -6.59 21.14 -10.19
CA GLY A 50 -7.77 21.91 -9.77
C GLY A 50 -9.02 21.73 -10.64
N LYS A 51 -8.97 20.90 -11.69
CA LYS A 51 -10.12 20.71 -12.59
C LYS A 51 -11.28 19.95 -11.96
N PHE A 52 -10.99 19.09 -10.98
CA PHE A 52 -11.99 18.26 -10.32
C PHE A 52 -11.80 18.30 -8.81
N ILE A 53 -12.90 18.10 -8.08
CA ILE A 53 -12.89 18.00 -6.62
C ILE A 53 -13.42 16.62 -6.25
N ILE A 54 -12.65 15.90 -5.42
CA ILE A 54 -13.12 14.73 -4.70
C ILE A 54 -13.30 15.12 -3.24
N GLY A 55 -14.34 14.60 -2.58
CA GLY A 55 -14.55 14.93 -1.18
C GLY A 55 -15.58 14.08 -0.48
N THR A 56 -15.53 14.13 0.84
CA THR A 56 -16.45 13.41 1.71
C THR A 56 -16.73 14.21 2.99
N GLY A 57 -17.91 14.01 3.56
CA GLY A 57 -18.29 14.49 4.88
C GLY A 57 -18.50 13.32 5.82
N VAL A 58 -17.66 13.17 6.83
CA VAL A 58 -17.73 12.09 7.82
C VAL A 58 -18.47 12.57 9.05
N ASN A 59 -19.45 11.79 9.53
CA ASN A 59 -20.23 12.09 10.73
C ASN A 59 -19.42 11.76 11.99
N LYS A 60 -19.27 12.75 12.88
CA LYS A 60 -18.49 12.63 14.11
C LYS A 60 -19.13 11.71 15.15
N GLU A 61 -20.45 11.77 15.31
CA GLU A 61 -21.18 10.93 16.26
C GLU A 61 -21.05 9.45 15.87
N LEU A 62 -21.17 9.14 14.57
CA LEU A 62 -20.96 7.77 14.08
C LEU A 62 -19.52 7.30 14.30
N SER A 63 -18.51 8.15 14.07
CA SER A 63 -17.12 7.79 14.36
C SER A 63 -16.88 7.50 15.84
N ILE A 64 -17.50 8.27 16.75
CA ILE A 64 -17.42 8.01 18.19
C ILE A 64 -18.08 6.68 18.55
N ASN A 65 -19.25 6.38 17.97
CA ASN A 65 -19.97 5.13 18.23
C ASN A 65 -19.21 3.89 17.76
N GLU A 66 -18.44 4.00 16.66
CA GLU A 66 -17.59 2.94 16.12
C GLU A 66 -16.16 2.94 16.71
N ASP A 67 -15.92 3.71 17.77
CA ASP A 67 -14.61 3.86 18.43
C ASP A 67 -13.46 4.22 17.46
N TYR A 68 -13.78 4.99 16.42
CA TYR A 68 -12.85 5.37 15.35
C TYR A 68 -12.26 6.76 15.58
N VAL A 69 -10.92 6.85 15.55
CA VAL A 69 -10.19 8.12 15.69
C VAL A 69 -10.26 8.91 14.38
N LEU A 70 -11.24 9.81 14.29
CA LEU A 70 -11.48 10.61 13.10
C LEU A 70 -10.40 11.71 12.91
N ARG A 71 -9.59 11.57 11.85
CA ARG A 71 -8.50 12.49 11.51
C ARG A 71 -8.62 12.99 10.07
N GLY A 72 -8.61 14.31 9.88
CA GLY A 72 -8.72 14.92 8.55
C GLY A 72 -7.59 14.51 7.61
N SER A 73 -6.36 14.42 8.12
CA SER A 73 -5.17 13.98 7.37
C SER A 73 -5.30 12.54 6.86
N ALA A 74 -5.83 11.64 7.68
CA ALA A 74 -6.08 10.25 7.28
C ALA A 74 -7.18 10.17 6.20
N ILE A 75 -8.31 10.86 6.40
CA ILE A 75 -9.40 10.90 5.41
C ILE A 75 -8.92 11.52 4.09
N LYS A 76 -8.07 12.56 4.15
CA LYS A 76 -7.41 13.14 2.97
C LYS A 76 -6.57 12.09 2.22
N ALA A 77 -5.69 11.39 2.93
CA ALA A 77 -4.83 10.37 2.33
C ALA A 77 -5.65 9.22 1.72
N VAL A 78 -6.74 8.83 2.37
CA VAL A 78 -7.70 7.83 1.86
C VAL A 78 -8.41 8.30 0.59
N LEU A 79 -8.87 9.55 0.53
CA LEU A 79 -9.48 10.12 -0.68
C LEU A 79 -8.49 10.17 -1.85
N ILE A 80 -7.26 10.65 -1.60
CA ILE A 80 -6.20 10.66 -2.61
C ILE A 80 -5.91 9.23 -3.08
N THR A 81 -5.79 8.27 -2.17
CA THR A 81 -5.62 6.85 -2.49
C THR A 81 -6.75 6.32 -3.36
N ALA A 82 -8.00 6.65 -3.04
CA ALA A 82 -9.17 6.22 -3.82
C ALA A 82 -9.14 6.77 -5.26
N TYR A 83 -8.78 8.05 -5.42
CA TYR A 83 -8.59 8.64 -6.75
C TYR A 83 -7.42 8.02 -7.51
N LYS A 84 -6.25 7.84 -6.87
CA LYS A 84 -5.11 7.20 -7.52
C LYS A 84 -5.41 5.75 -7.92
N MET A 85 -6.20 5.03 -7.13
CA MET A 85 -6.66 3.68 -7.48
C MET A 85 -7.60 3.69 -8.69
N PHE A 86 -8.52 4.65 -8.79
CA PHE A 86 -9.32 4.84 -10.00
C PHE A 86 -8.42 5.13 -11.20
N ARG A 87 -7.49 6.09 -11.03
CA ARG A 87 -6.56 6.54 -12.06
C ARG A 87 -5.70 5.40 -12.58
N LEU A 88 -5.28 4.49 -11.71
CA LEU A 88 -4.51 3.29 -12.06
C LEU A 88 -5.21 2.43 -13.11
N PHE A 89 -6.54 2.30 -13.11
CA PHE A 89 -7.25 1.42 -14.08
C PHE A 89 -7.95 2.16 -15.20
N PHE A 90 -8.36 3.40 -14.97
CA PHE A 90 -9.19 4.15 -15.91
C PHE A 90 -8.48 5.35 -16.54
N GLY A 91 -7.30 5.70 -16.04
CA GLY A 91 -6.60 6.93 -16.38
C GLY A 91 -7.21 8.17 -15.70
N PRO A 92 -6.72 9.37 -16.01
CA PRO A 92 -7.23 10.62 -15.43
C PRO A 92 -8.66 10.93 -15.94
N PHE A 93 -9.46 11.58 -15.10
CA PHE A 93 -10.79 12.09 -15.44
C PHE A 93 -10.74 12.99 -16.69
N SER A 94 -9.74 13.88 -16.83
CA SER A 94 -9.60 14.77 -17.99
C SER A 94 -9.64 14.01 -19.32
N ARG A 95 -9.04 12.82 -19.37
CA ARG A 95 -9.05 11.98 -20.58
C ARG A 95 -10.46 11.47 -20.86
N LEU A 96 -11.15 10.97 -19.83
CA LEU A 96 -12.50 10.42 -19.95
C LEU A 96 -13.54 11.49 -20.29
N VAL A 97 -13.37 12.72 -19.78
CA VAL A 97 -14.25 13.86 -20.13
C VAL A 97 -14.10 14.23 -21.60
N THR A 98 -12.87 14.24 -22.12
CA THR A 98 -12.59 14.60 -23.52
C THR A 98 -13.20 13.59 -24.48
N ASP A 99 -13.21 12.31 -24.12
CA ASP A 99 -13.80 11.25 -24.95
C ASP A 99 -15.33 11.27 -24.93
N ASN A 100 -15.97 11.26 -23.73
CA ASN A 100 -17.42 11.39 -23.55
C ASN A 100 -17.78 11.55 -22.05
N SER A 101 -18.41 12.66 -21.67
CA SER A 101 -18.81 12.92 -20.27
C SER A 101 -19.76 11.88 -19.67
N ILE A 102 -20.59 11.23 -20.49
CA ILE A 102 -21.51 10.17 -20.03
C ILE A 102 -20.71 8.93 -19.59
N HIS A 103 -19.66 8.57 -20.34
CA HIS A 103 -18.81 7.44 -20.00
C HIS A 103 -18.00 7.65 -18.72
N LEU A 104 -17.65 8.90 -18.38
CA LEU A 104 -17.02 9.19 -17.09
C LEU A 104 -17.95 8.83 -15.94
N LYS A 105 -19.21 9.28 -16.00
CA LYS A 105 -20.19 9.00 -14.93
C LYS A 105 -20.38 7.50 -14.73
N ASP A 106 -20.57 6.74 -15.80
CA ASP A 106 -20.75 5.29 -15.73
C ASP A 106 -19.51 4.59 -15.13
N ARG A 107 -18.30 5.04 -15.49
CA ARG A 107 -17.05 4.49 -14.95
C ARG A 107 -16.84 4.83 -13.48
N LEU A 108 -17.16 6.06 -13.07
CA LEU A 108 -17.11 6.48 -11.67
C LEU A 108 -18.07 5.64 -10.83
N GLU A 109 -19.32 5.50 -11.30
CA GLU A 109 -20.32 4.69 -10.62
C GLU A 109 -19.89 3.22 -10.55
N TYR A 110 -19.41 2.65 -11.67
CA TYR A 110 -18.90 1.29 -11.71
C TYR A 110 -17.78 1.04 -10.70
N PHE A 111 -16.79 1.94 -10.63
CA PHE A 111 -15.64 1.80 -9.75
C PHE A 111 -16.01 2.04 -8.28
N PHE A 112 -16.54 3.23 -7.95
CA PHE A 112 -16.75 3.63 -6.56
C PHE A 112 -17.85 2.82 -5.86
N SER A 113 -18.86 2.33 -6.58
CA SER A 113 -19.88 1.42 -6.00
C SER A 113 -19.30 0.10 -5.51
N ARG A 114 -18.18 -0.36 -6.10
CA ARG A 114 -17.49 -1.60 -5.72
C ARG A 114 -16.32 -1.34 -4.78
N TYR A 115 -15.62 -0.23 -4.96
CA TYR A 115 -14.43 0.12 -4.19
C TYR A 115 -14.78 0.58 -2.77
N LEU A 116 -15.76 1.49 -2.60
CA LEU A 116 -16.08 2.06 -1.29
C LEU A 116 -16.52 1.02 -0.26
N PRO A 117 -17.35 0.00 -0.59
CA PRO A 117 -17.71 -1.05 0.37
C PRO A 117 -16.53 -1.93 0.81
N GLN A 118 -15.46 -2.00 0.02
CA GLN A 118 -14.25 -2.77 0.32
C GLN A 118 -13.18 -1.93 1.01
N LEU A 119 -13.34 -0.60 1.01
CA LEU A 119 -12.41 0.32 1.63
C LEU A 119 -12.44 0.17 3.14
N ARG A 120 -11.32 -0.28 3.72
CA ARG A 120 -11.12 -0.34 5.16
C ARG A 120 -10.19 0.80 5.58
N LEU A 121 -10.59 1.49 6.63
CA LEU A 121 -9.78 2.49 7.32
C LEU A 121 -9.05 1.78 8.46
N HIS A 122 -7.81 2.17 8.73
CA HIS A 122 -7.09 1.65 9.88
C HIS A 122 -7.57 2.33 11.15
N HIS A 123 -7.75 1.56 12.23
CA HIS A 123 -8.01 2.10 13.57
C HIS A 123 -6.89 3.03 14.03
N MET A 124 -5.65 2.76 13.57
CA MET A 124 -4.51 3.67 13.72
C MET A 124 -4.39 4.60 12.50
N PRO A 125 -4.82 5.88 12.57
CA PRO A 125 -4.95 6.74 11.40
C PRO A 125 -3.60 7.11 10.75
N LEU A 126 -2.49 7.03 11.49
CA LEU A 126 -1.17 7.30 10.92
C LEU A 126 -0.78 6.31 9.81
N LEU A 127 -1.29 5.07 9.85
CA LEU A 127 -1.05 4.09 8.78
C LEU A 127 -1.68 4.55 7.46
N ASP A 128 -2.88 5.13 7.53
CA ASP A 128 -3.54 5.74 6.38
C ASP A 128 -2.85 7.04 5.94
N VAL A 129 -2.31 7.84 6.87
CA VAL A 129 -1.55 9.06 6.53
C VAL A 129 -0.26 8.72 5.79
N PHE A 130 0.49 7.72 6.26
CA PHE A 130 1.77 7.35 5.69
C PHE A 130 1.64 6.67 4.33
N CYS A 131 0.59 5.88 4.10
CA CYS A 131 0.38 5.13 2.85
C CYS A 131 1.66 4.42 2.38
N GLY A 132 2.42 3.84 3.31
CA GLY A 132 3.72 3.26 3.00
C GLY A 132 3.66 1.82 2.50
N VAL A 133 4.84 1.29 2.21
CA VAL A 133 5.06 -0.02 1.61
C VAL A 133 5.86 -0.90 2.57
N ASP A 134 5.44 -2.15 2.77
CA ASP A 134 6.19 -3.09 3.59
C ASP A 134 7.28 -3.79 2.75
N TYR A 135 8.53 -3.53 3.11
CA TYR A 135 9.71 -4.09 2.45
C TYR A 135 10.25 -5.30 3.22
N LEU A 136 10.60 -6.35 2.49
CA LEU A 136 11.34 -7.48 3.00
C LEU A 136 12.84 -7.25 2.85
N SER A 137 13.55 -7.20 3.98
CA SER A 137 15.00 -7.19 4.01
C SER A 137 15.53 -8.60 3.74
N LEU A 138 16.43 -8.72 2.77
CA LEU A 138 17.13 -9.96 2.43
C LEU A 138 18.64 -9.79 2.61
N ASP A 139 19.37 -10.89 2.72
CA ASP A 139 20.82 -10.89 2.61
C ASP A 139 21.26 -10.52 1.19
N SER A 140 22.47 -9.98 1.07
CA SER A 140 23.01 -9.48 -0.20
C SER A 140 23.04 -10.55 -1.30
N THR A 141 23.26 -11.82 -0.95
CA THR A 141 23.31 -12.91 -1.93
C THR A 141 21.93 -13.18 -2.54
N ASN A 142 20.89 -13.30 -1.71
CA ASN A 142 19.54 -13.50 -2.22
C ASN A 142 18.99 -12.28 -2.96
N TYR A 143 19.33 -11.07 -2.50
CA TYR A 143 18.98 -9.84 -3.23
C TYR A 143 19.58 -9.83 -4.63
N LEU A 144 20.89 -10.08 -4.78
CA LEU A 144 21.56 -10.09 -6.08
C LEU A 144 21.02 -11.19 -7.01
N ARG A 145 20.64 -12.36 -6.49
CA ARG A 145 20.00 -13.40 -7.30
C ARG A 145 18.66 -12.95 -7.89
N ILE A 146 17.88 -12.19 -7.13
CA ILE A 146 16.61 -11.64 -7.60
C ILE A 146 16.86 -10.58 -8.67
N GLU A 147 17.78 -9.65 -8.44
CA GLU A 147 18.13 -8.62 -9.43
C GLU A 147 18.61 -9.26 -10.74
N ASN A 148 19.53 -10.23 -10.67
CA ASN A 148 20.01 -10.93 -11.87
C ASN A 148 18.87 -11.64 -12.62
N LEU A 149 17.94 -12.30 -11.92
CA LEU A 149 16.78 -12.91 -12.57
C LEU A 149 15.92 -11.87 -13.29
N LEU A 150 15.73 -10.68 -12.69
CA LEU A 150 14.92 -9.62 -13.29
C LEU A 150 15.63 -8.98 -14.49
N ASP A 151 16.95 -8.81 -14.42
CA ASP A 151 17.77 -8.31 -15.52
C ASP A 151 17.73 -9.29 -16.70
N ASP A 152 18.02 -10.58 -16.45
CA ASP A 152 17.95 -11.64 -17.46
C ASP A 152 16.53 -11.77 -18.05
N LEU A 153 15.49 -11.57 -17.23
CA LEU A 153 14.09 -11.56 -17.68
C LEU A 153 13.82 -10.43 -18.66
N VAL A 154 14.26 -9.21 -18.35
CA VAL A 154 14.04 -8.03 -19.21
C VAL A 154 14.88 -8.13 -20.49
N GLU A 155 16.09 -8.68 -20.42
CA GLU A 155 16.92 -8.96 -21.60
C GLU A 155 16.29 -10.02 -22.50
N THR A 156 15.76 -11.10 -21.93
CA THR A 156 15.12 -12.19 -22.67
C THR A 156 13.77 -11.79 -23.25
N PHE A 157 13.03 -10.93 -22.54
CA PHE A 157 11.71 -10.45 -22.94
C PHE A 157 11.65 -8.91 -22.95
N PRO A 158 12.22 -8.24 -23.97
CA PRO A 158 12.30 -6.77 -24.06
C PRO A 158 10.95 -6.05 -24.14
N GLN A 159 9.84 -6.80 -24.28
CA GLN A 159 8.48 -6.27 -24.18
C GLN A 159 8.15 -5.84 -22.74
N ILE A 160 8.78 -6.45 -21.73
CA ILE A 160 8.61 -6.10 -20.33
C ILE A 160 9.35 -4.80 -20.08
N SER A 161 8.58 -3.75 -19.77
CA SER A 161 9.15 -2.43 -19.49
C SER A 161 9.40 -2.23 -18.00
N LYS A 162 8.49 -2.74 -17.16
CA LYS A 162 8.58 -2.56 -15.69
C LYS A 162 8.32 -3.88 -14.96
N THR A 163 8.95 -4.07 -13.82
CA THR A 163 8.88 -5.23 -12.94
C THR A 163 8.75 -4.81 -11.47
N VAL A 164 8.06 -5.63 -10.70
CA VAL A 164 7.96 -5.52 -9.24
C VAL A 164 8.02 -6.93 -8.65
N PHE A 165 8.90 -7.15 -7.68
CA PHE A 165 9.13 -8.46 -7.08
C PHE A 165 8.70 -8.49 -5.62
N PHE A 166 7.92 -9.50 -5.27
CA PHE A 166 7.42 -9.75 -3.92
C PHE A 166 7.84 -11.11 -3.41
N TYR A 167 8.02 -11.21 -2.11
CA TYR A 167 8.07 -12.48 -1.40
C TYR A 167 7.19 -12.40 -0.16
N GLN A 168 6.24 -13.33 -0.01
CA GLN A 168 5.22 -13.32 1.04
C GLN A 168 4.48 -11.97 1.14
N GLU A 169 4.09 -11.40 -0.01
CA GLU A 169 3.37 -10.12 -0.13
C GLU A 169 4.15 -8.88 0.35
N ARG A 170 5.43 -9.04 0.69
CA ARG A 170 6.35 -7.96 1.03
C ARG A 170 7.20 -7.62 -0.18
N LEU A 171 7.42 -6.33 -0.39
CA LEU A 171 8.17 -5.84 -1.54
C LEU A 171 9.67 -6.08 -1.33
N ILE A 172 10.38 -6.55 -2.35
CA ILE A 172 11.84 -6.66 -2.32
C ILE A 172 12.45 -5.60 -3.23
N THR A 173 12.08 -5.61 -4.51
CA THR A 173 12.64 -4.72 -5.55
C THR A 173 11.56 -4.31 -6.55
N TYR A 174 11.78 -3.18 -7.21
CA TYR A 174 10.86 -2.57 -8.15
C TYR A 174 11.58 -1.59 -9.07
N ASN A 175 11.07 -1.42 -10.29
CA ASN A 175 11.51 -0.36 -11.21
C ASN A 175 10.36 0.54 -11.68
N VAL A 176 9.19 0.45 -11.03
CA VAL A 176 8.07 1.38 -11.25
C VAL A 176 8.34 2.73 -10.58
N SER A 177 7.69 3.80 -11.05
CA SER A 177 7.83 5.11 -10.40
C SER A 177 7.42 5.05 -8.94
N LYS A 178 8.22 5.69 -8.09
CA LYS A 178 7.97 5.81 -6.64
C LYS A 178 6.62 6.44 -6.32
N THR A 179 6.09 7.29 -7.21
CA THR A 179 4.80 7.97 -7.05
C THR A 179 3.59 7.04 -7.14
N ASP A 180 3.70 5.96 -7.92
CA ASP A 180 2.66 4.95 -8.15
C ASP A 180 2.82 3.73 -7.26
N LEU A 181 4.04 3.46 -6.80
CA LEU A 181 4.39 2.25 -6.06
C LEU A 181 3.42 1.97 -4.88
N PRO A 182 3.06 2.91 -4.00
CA PRO A 182 2.13 2.62 -2.89
C PRO A 182 0.76 2.11 -3.33
N ILE A 183 0.22 2.68 -4.42
CA ILE A 183 -1.12 2.36 -4.92
C ILE A 183 -1.10 1.01 -5.62
N LEU A 184 -0.06 0.77 -6.41
CA LEU A 184 0.17 -0.52 -7.04
C LEU A 184 0.38 -1.62 -5.97
N TYR A 185 1.24 -1.36 -4.98
CA TYR A 185 1.48 -2.26 -3.85
C TYR A 185 0.18 -2.61 -3.12
N ARG A 186 -0.62 -1.59 -2.79
CA ARG A 186 -1.92 -1.78 -2.12
C ARG A 186 -2.86 -2.63 -2.96
N TYR A 187 -2.94 -2.36 -4.27
CA TYR A 187 -3.78 -3.15 -5.17
C TYR A 187 -3.35 -4.63 -5.22
N LEU A 188 -2.05 -4.86 -5.42
CA LEU A 188 -1.49 -6.20 -5.55
C LEU A 188 -1.70 -7.01 -4.28
N THR A 189 -1.35 -6.47 -3.12
CA THR A 189 -1.42 -7.19 -1.84
C THR A 189 -2.86 -7.41 -1.37
N GLN A 190 -3.71 -6.37 -1.41
CA GLN A 190 -5.07 -6.45 -0.86
C GLN A 190 -6.06 -7.21 -1.77
N HIS A 191 -5.90 -7.14 -3.09
CA HIS A 191 -6.91 -7.68 -4.02
C HIS A 191 -6.45 -8.91 -4.79
N LEU A 192 -5.19 -8.99 -5.22
CA LEU A 192 -4.71 -10.08 -6.08
C LEU A 192 -4.03 -11.20 -5.28
N LEU A 193 -3.01 -10.86 -4.49
CA LEU A 193 -2.19 -11.85 -3.78
C LEU A 193 -2.99 -12.50 -2.64
N SER A 194 -3.67 -11.69 -1.83
CA SER A 194 -4.57 -12.17 -0.77
C SER A 194 -5.66 -13.09 -1.30
N ARG A 195 -6.23 -12.79 -2.48
CA ARG A 195 -7.24 -13.65 -3.12
C ARG A 195 -6.65 -14.98 -3.58
N SER A 196 -5.48 -14.96 -4.21
CA SER A 196 -4.81 -16.17 -4.69
C SER A 196 -4.45 -17.14 -3.55
N LEU A 197 -4.06 -16.61 -2.38
CA LEU A 197 -3.80 -17.42 -1.19
C LEU A 197 -5.06 -18.12 -0.66
N LYS A 198 -6.18 -17.39 -0.58
CA LYS A 198 -7.46 -17.96 -0.12
C LYS A 198 -7.97 -19.06 -1.05
N GLU A 199 -7.74 -18.92 -2.35
CA GLU A 199 -8.09 -19.94 -3.36
C GLU A 199 -7.21 -21.20 -3.23
N GLU A 200 -5.94 -21.07 -2.82
CA GLU A 200 -5.02 -22.20 -2.58
C GLU A 200 -5.32 -23.00 -1.31
N LEU A 201 -5.91 -22.36 -0.29
CA LEU A 201 -6.26 -22.98 1.00
C LEU A 201 -7.54 -23.82 0.93
N GLN A 202 -8.30 -23.77 -0.17
CA GLN A 202 -9.50 -24.59 -0.32
C GLN A 202 -9.15 -26.05 -0.67
N PRO A 203 -9.79 -27.04 -0.01
CA PRO A 203 -9.57 -28.45 -0.30
C PRO A 203 -10.11 -28.82 -1.69
N GLU A 204 -9.17 -28.82 -2.65
CA GLU A 204 -9.15 -29.44 -3.98
C GLU A 204 -10.40 -29.45 -4.88
N LYS A 205 -10.26 -28.80 -6.05
CA LYS A 205 -10.82 -29.28 -7.35
C LYS A 205 -9.90 -29.08 -8.57
N PHE A 206 -8.64 -28.70 -8.38
CA PHE A 206 -7.67 -28.66 -9.47
C PHE A 206 -6.69 -29.81 -9.32
N SER A 207 -6.86 -30.79 -10.19
CA SER A 207 -5.88 -31.83 -10.51
C SER A 207 -4.49 -31.20 -10.55
N ARG A 208 -3.66 -31.46 -9.53
CA ARG A 208 -2.20 -31.24 -9.58
C ARG A 208 -1.68 -32.16 -10.67
N ARG A 209 -1.85 -31.76 -11.93
CA ARG A 209 -1.18 -32.41 -13.06
C ARG A 209 0.30 -32.09 -12.93
N ASP A 210 1.11 -33.07 -13.29
CA ASP A 210 2.57 -33.07 -13.31
C ASP A 210 3.17 -31.86 -14.07
N SER A 211 3.18 -30.67 -13.44
CA SER A 211 3.93 -29.52 -13.94
C SER A 211 5.34 -29.58 -13.39
N VAL A 212 6.33 -29.38 -14.26
CA VAL A 212 7.76 -29.43 -13.92
C VAL A 212 8.13 -28.37 -12.87
N HIS A 213 7.35 -27.29 -12.79
CA HIS A 213 7.50 -26.20 -11.82
C HIS A 213 6.20 -25.86 -11.11
N ARG A 214 6.29 -25.02 -10.06
CA ARG A 214 5.16 -24.56 -9.23
C ARG A 214 4.62 -23.17 -9.62
N GLY A 215 5.11 -22.64 -10.74
CA GLY A 215 4.71 -21.32 -11.26
C GLY A 215 3.33 -21.29 -11.92
N LYS A 216 2.65 -20.15 -11.84
CA LYS A 216 1.34 -19.88 -12.47
C LYS A 216 1.08 -18.39 -12.69
N PHE A 217 0.26 -18.07 -13.69
CA PHE A 217 -0.28 -16.72 -13.88
C PHE A 217 -1.48 -16.46 -12.95
N LEU A 218 -1.51 -15.30 -12.30
CA LEU A 218 -2.62 -14.84 -11.46
C LEU A 218 -3.59 -13.91 -12.21
N THR A 219 -3.12 -13.23 -13.25
CA THR A 219 -3.93 -12.30 -14.05
C THR A 219 -4.69 -13.05 -15.13
N GLY A 220 -5.95 -13.42 -14.90
CA GLY A 220 -7.00 -13.70 -15.92
C GLY A 220 -6.70 -14.64 -17.11
N LEU A 221 -5.51 -15.23 -17.19
CA LEU A 221 -5.01 -15.98 -18.34
C LEU A 221 -5.48 -17.42 -18.22
N VAL A 222 -6.39 -17.82 -19.12
CA VAL A 222 -6.61 -19.23 -19.42
C VAL A 222 -5.58 -19.61 -20.47
N VAL A 223 -4.43 -20.12 -20.06
CA VAL A 223 -3.49 -20.75 -20.99
C VAL A 223 -4.24 -21.93 -21.63
N PRO A 224 -4.39 -21.98 -22.97
CA PRO A 224 -5.01 -23.13 -23.60
C PRO A 224 -4.15 -24.37 -23.26
N SER A 225 -4.78 -25.35 -22.62
CA SER A 225 -4.19 -26.67 -22.43
C SER A 225 -3.64 -27.17 -23.78
N LYS A 226 -2.49 -27.87 -23.76
CA LYS A 226 -1.74 -28.40 -24.92
C LYS A 226 -2.56 -29.21 -25.96
N ASN A 227 -3.87 -29.39 -25.75
CA ASN A 227 -4.81 -30.12 -26.60
C ASN A 227 -5.92 -29.23 -27.25
N ARG A 228 -5.81 -27.90 -27.26
CA ARG A 228 -6.70 -27.05 -28.07
C ARG A 228 -5.99 -26.54 -29.32
N SER A 229 -6.71 -26.60 -30.45
CA SER A 229 -6.22 -26.19 -31.77
C SER A 229 -5.65 -24.77 -31.78
N ILE A 230 -4.56 -24.59 -32.52
CA ILE A 230 -3.73 -23.38 -32.72
C ILE A 230 -4.52 -22.10 -33.14
N ASN A 231 -5.81 -22.21 -33.46
CA ASN A 231 -6.64 -21.08 -33.94
C ASN A 231 -7.56 -20.43 -32.88
N ASP A 232 -7.55 -20.87 -31.62
CA ASP A 232 -8.28 -20.17 -30.57
C ASP A 232 -7.45 -18.94 -30.14
N LYS A 233 -7.86 -17.74 -30.61
CA LYS A 233 -7.32 -16.47 -30.10
C LYS A 233 -7.33 -16.53 -28.57
N CYS A 234 -6.18 -16.29 -27.93
CA CYS A 234 -6.09 -16.21 -26.47
C CYS A 234 -7.14 -15.18 -25.99
N GLY A 235 -8.26 -15.68 -25.45
CA GLY A 235 -9.44 -14.86 -25.15
C GLY A 235 -9.30 -14.05 -23.86
N ALA A 236 -8.15 -14.12 -23.21
CA ALA A 236 -7.91 -13.47 -21.93
C ALA A 236 -7.32 -12.07 -22.15
N LYS A 237 -8.18 -11.05 -21.98
CA LYS A 237 -7.72 -9.65 -21.91
C LYS A 237 -6.96 -9.45 -20.60
N LEU A 238 -5.71 -9.03 -20.69
CA LEU A 238 -4.94 -8.64 -19.52
C LEU A 238 -5.48 -7.34 -18.92
N PRO A 239 -5.40 -7.18 -17.58
CA PRO A 239 -5.73 -5.92 -16.95
C PRO A 239 -4.77 -4.82 -17.44
N ILE A 240 -5.33 -3.70 -17.88
CA ILE A 240 -4.56 -2.51 -18.26
C ILE A 240 -4.45 -1.62 -17.02
N VAL A 241 -3.24 -1.19 -16.73
CA VAL A 241 -2.93 -0.20 -15.70
C VAL A 241 -2.24 1.02 -16.29
N TYR A 242 -2.42 2.17 -15.66
CA TYR A 242 -1.80 3.45 -16.03
C TYR A 242 -0.74 3.79 -15.01
N LEU A 243 0.52 3.79 -15.44
CA LEU A 243 1.68 4.10 -14.61
C LEU A 243 2.39 5.32 -15.19
N CYS A 244 3.03 6.09 -14.32
CA CYS A 244 3.86 7.22 -14.68
C CYS A 244 5.05 6.77 -15.52
N ASP A 245 5.35 7.56 -16.54
CA ASP A 245 6.53 7.40 -17.38
C ASP A 245 7.79 7.75 -16.58
N ASP A 246 8.93 7.18 -16.95
CA ASP A 246 10.19 7.40 -16.23
C ASP A 246 10.75 8.80 -16.53
N ASP A 247 10.43 9.36 -17.70
CA ASP A 247 10.85 10.69 -18.14
C ASP A 247 9.93 11.83 -17.65
N ASP A 248 8.67 11.53 -17.31
CA ASP A 248 7.68 12.52 -16.86
C ASP A 248 6.69 11.89 -15.87
N GLU A 249 6.88 12.17 -14.57
CA GLU A 249 6.00 11.69 -13.50
C GLU A 249 4.54 12.17 -13.63
N ARG A 250 4.24 13.14 -14.50
CA ARG A 250 2.87 13.61 -14.75
C ARG A 250 2.21 12.88 -15.91
N ARG A 251 2.98 12.18 -16.75
CA ARG A 251 2.47 11.47 -17.92
C ARG A 251 2.19 10.02 -17.57
N LEU A 252 0.93 9.61 -17.74
CA LEU A 252 0.50 8.23 -17.53
C LEU A 252 0.52 7.46 -18.85
N ALA A 253 1.25 6.34 -18.89
CA ALA A 253 1.27 5.39 -19.99
C ALA A 253 0.47 4.12 -19.63
N PRO A 254 -0.29 3.56 -20.58
CA PRO A 254 -0.98 2.29 -20.38
C PRO A 254 -0.01 1.10 -20.49
N TYR A 255 -0.16 0.15 -19.57
CA TYR A 255 0.57 -1.12 -19.57
C TYR A 255 -0.39 -2.29 -19.36
N GLU A 256 -0.20 -3.38 -20.10
CA GLU A 256 -0.79 -4.67 -19.77
C GLU A 256 -0.02 -5.27 -18.59
N MET A 257 -0.73 -5.61 -17.51
CA MET A 257 -0.14 -6.16 -16.30
C MET A 257 -0.25 -7.69 -16.30
N ILE A 258 0.89 -8.36 -16.14
CA ILE A 258 1.00 -9.79 -15.92
C ILE A 258 1.50 -10.02 -14.49
N VAL A 259 0.84 -10.90 -13.75
CA VAL A 259 1.32 -11.32 -12.43
C VAL A 259 1.61 -12.82 -12.46
N TYR A 260 2.87 -13.18 -12.23
CA TYR A 260 3.34 -14.56 -12.19
C TYR A 260 3.77 -14.92 -10.77
N ARG A 261 3.33 -16.07 -10.27
CA ARG A 261 3.61 -16.51 -8.90
C ARG A 261 4.14 -17.94 -8.90
N ALA A 262 5.21 -18.17 -8.15
CA ALA A 262 5.70 -19.50 -7.82
C ALA A 262 5.97 -19.57 -6.32
N LEU A 263 5.32 -20.50 -5.63
CA LEU A 263 5.37 -20.62 -4.16
C LEU A 263 5.03 -19.27 -3.48
N ASN A 264 5.96 -18.73 -2.70
CA ASN A 264 5.82 -17.46 -1.99
C ASN A 264 6.37 -16.26 -2.77
N ALA A 265 7.02 -16.47 -3.91
CA ALA A 265 7.56 -15.40 -4.74
C ALA A 265 6.56 -15.00 -5.83
N THR A 266 6.44 -13.70 -6.07
CA THR A 266 5.57 -13.14 -7.12
C THR A 266 6.34 -12.08 -7.90
N VAL A 267 6.29 -12.17 -9.22
CA VAL A 267 6.79 -11.16 -10.15
C VAL A 267 5.61 -10.52 -10.86
N CYS A 268 5.49 -9.20 -10.74
CA CYS A 268 4.56 -8.41 -11.53
C CYS A 268 5.32 -7.76 -12.68
N MET A 269 4.80 -7.86 -13.89
CA MET A 269 5.43 -7.38 -15.12
C MET A 269 4.45 -6.47 -15.86
N PHE A 270 4.96 -5.39 -16.44
CA PHE A 270 4.18 -4.39 -17.15
C PHE A 270 4.69 -4.22 -18.57
N ILE A 271 3.80 -4.42 -19.54
CA ILE A 271 4.13 -4.52 -20.96
C ILE A 271 3.36 -3.45 -21.75
N GLN A 272 4.03 -2.73 -22.65
CA GLN A 272 3.38 -1.72 -23.51
C GLN A 272 2.88 -2.27 -24.85
N LYS A 273 3.45 -3.40 -25.30
CA LYS A 273 3.16 -4.00 -26.60
C LYS A 273 2.18 -5.16 -26.45
N SER A 274 1.28 -5.34 -27.43
CA SER A 274 0.37 -6.48 -27.43
C SER A 274 1.16 -7.79 -27.42
N ILE A 275 0.85 -8.66 -26.47
CA ILE A 275 1.45 -10.00 -26.39
C ILE A 275 0.55 -11.04 -27.06
N ASP A 276 1.15 -12.17 -27.42
CA ASP A 276 0.43 -13.34 -27.92
C ASP A 276 0.54 -14.54 -26.96
N ALA A 277 -0.15 -15.63 -27.29
CA ALA A 277 -0.12 -16.85 -26.49
C ALA A 277 1.27 -17.50 -26.46
N GLN A 278 2.06 -17.33 -27.52
CA GLN A 278 3.39 -17.91 -27.63
C GLN A 278 4.36 -17.23 -26.66
N PHE A 279 4.30 -15.89 -26.55
CA PHE A 279 5.04 -15.12 -25.56
C PHE A 279 4.75 -15.61 -24.14
N LEU A 280 3.47 -15.80 -23.79
CA LEU A 280 3.08 -16.28 -22.46
C LEU A 280 3.59 -17.68 -22.17
N GLN A 281 3.59 -18.57 -23.16
CA GLN A 281 4.13 -19.91 -23.00
C GLN A 281 5.65 -19.87 -22.78
N GLN A 282 6.38 -19.09 -23.57
CA GLN A 282 7.83 -18.92 -23.41
C GLN A 282 8.18 -18.31 -22.05
N LEU A 283 7.37 -17.37 -21.59
CA LEU A 283 7.52 -16.74 -20.29
C LEU A 283 7.30 -17.74 -19.14
N ASP A 284 6.30 -18.63 -19.26
CA ASP A 284 6.05 -19.70 -18.28
C ASP A 284 7.19 -20.73 -18.24
N ASP A 285 7.67 -21.16 -19.41
CA ASP A 285 8.77 -22.12 -19.55
C ASP A 285 10.08 -21.56 -18.94
N TYR A 286 10.28 -20.24 -18.97
CA TYR A 286 11.43 -19.55 -18.36
C TYR A 286 11.23 -19.27 -16.86
N LEU A 287 10.18 -18.51 -16.49
CA LEU A 287 9.96 -18.07 -15.10
C LEU A 287 9.56 -19.20 -14.17
N GLY A 288 8.85 -20.21 -14.67
CA GLY A 288 8.39 -21.34 -13.89
C GLY A 288 9.48 -22.01 -13.07
N PRO A 289 10.50 -22.63 -13.70
CA PRO A 289 11.59 -23.28 -12.99
C PRO A 289 12.43 -22.30 -12.17
N GLU A 290 12.85 -21.18 -12.75
CA GLU A 290 13.75 -20.22 -12.11
C GLU A 290 13.14 -19.60 -10.85
N LEU A 291 11.89 -19.12 -10.93
CA LEU A 291 11.20 -18.52 -9.79
C LEU A 291 10.89 -19.56 -8.70
N THR A 292 10.61 -20.81 -9.09
CA THR A 292 10.37 -21.90 -8.12
C THR A 292 11.66 -22.21 -7.34
N ALA A 293 12.80 -22.30 -8.03
CA ALA A 293 14.09 -22.53 -7.40
C ALA A 293 14.48 -21.37 -6.47
N LEU A 294 14.35 -20.13 -6.98
CA LEU A 294 14.65 -18.92 -6.21
C LEU A 294 13.78 -18.79 -4.96
N ALA A 295 12.48 -19.03 -5.07
CA ALA A 295 11.57 -18.98 -3.93
C ALA A 295 11.90 -20.02 -2.84
N SER A 296 12.42 -21.18 -3.24
CA SER A 296 12.86 -22.24 -2.32
C SER A 296 14.15 -21.84 -1.59
N LEU A 297 15.13 -21.27 -2.32
CA LEU A 297 16.36 -20.76 -1.74
C LEU A 297 16.11 -19.63 -0.72
N ILE A 298 15.20 -18.70 -1.06
CA ILE A 298 14.80 -17.63 -0.13
C ILE A 298 14.12 -18.22 1.10
N ALA A 299 13.31 -19.29 0.95
CA ALA A 299 12.64 -19.91 2.10
C ALA A 299 13.64 -20.47 3.13
N GLU A 300 14.73 -21.08 2.66
CA GLU A 300 15.79 -21.63 3.52
C GLU A 300 16.52 -20.54 4.31
N SER A 301 16.86 -19.41 3.68
CA SER A 301 17.51 -18.28 4.37
C SER A 301 16.55 -17.52 5.28
N TYR A 302 15.30 -17.36 4.85
CA TYR A 302 14.29 -16.58 5.55
C TYR A 302 13.86 -17.21 6.89
N ASN A 303 13.78 -18.55 6.95
CA ASN A 303 13.45 -19.24 8.20
C ASN A 303 14.52 -19.05 9.28
N ASN A 304 15.79 -18.97 8.90
CA ASN A 304 16.90 -18.76 9.84
C ASN A 304 16.93 -17.33 10.41
N LEU A 305 16.49 -16.33 9.64
CA LEU A 305 16.42 -14.92 10.08
C LEU A 305 15.22 -14.65 11.00
N ASN A 306 14.08 -15.30 10.72
CA ASN A 306 12.86 -15.09 11.50
C ASN A 306 12.89 -15.75 12.89
N ASP A 307 13.67 -16.81 13.11
CA ASP A 307 13.80 -17.45 14.42
C ASP A 307 14.43 -16.51 15.47
N ILE A 308 15.23 -15.54 15.03
CA ILE A 308 15.86 -14.53 15.90
C ILE A 308 14.90 -13.36 16.19
N SER A 309 14.03 -13.01 15.24
CA SER A 309 13.05 -11.91 15.35
C SER A 309 11.74 -12.30 16.06
N ARG A 310 11.51 -13.59 16.34
CA ARG A 310 10.32 -14.11 17.05
C ARG A 310 10.51 -14.23 18.57
N LYS A 311 11.46 -13.51 19.17
CA LYS A 311 11.28 -13.17 20.58
C LYS A 311 9.98 -12.38 20.68
N GLU A 312 9.07 -12.81 21.54
CA GLU A 312 7.77 -12.17 21.73
C GLU A 312 7.99 -10.70 22.08
N ASN A 313 7.82 -9.81 21.09
CA ASN A 313 7.91 -8.38 21.33
C ASN A 313 6.66 -8.00 22.15
N GLU A 314 6.87 -7.55 23.38
CA GLU A 314 5.82 -7.06 24.29
C GLU A 314 5.32 -5.64 23.95
N PHE A 315 5.71 -5.11 22.78
CA PHE A 315 5.42 -3.75 22.35
C PHE A 315 4.78 -3.65 20.96
N HIS A 316 3.98 -2.59 20.77
CA HIS A 316 3.54 -2.20 19.44
C HIS A 316 4.46 -1.13 18.83
N PHE A 317 4.57 -1.11 17.51
CA PHE A 317 5.37 -0.11 16.81
C PHE A 317 4.79 0.31 15.47
N VAL A 318 5.16 1.52 15.04
CA VAL A 318 5.03 2.02 13.67
C VAL A 318 6.35 2.66 13.28
N TYR A 319 7.00 2.12 12.27
CA TYR A 319 8.17 2.69 11.64
C TYR A 319 7.82 3.18 10.25
N PHE A 320 8.19 4.42 9.92
CA PHE A 320 7.99 4.98 8.59
C PHE A 320 9.24 5.72 8.09
N ASN A 321 9.67 5.42 6.87
CA ASN A 321 10.70 6.17 6.17
C ASN A 321 10.09 6.92 4.98
N PRO A 322 9.97 8.27 5.03
CA PRO A 322 9.45 9.05 3.91
C PRO A 322 10.28 8.92 2.63
N GLU A 323 11.59 8.69 2.76
CA GLU A 323 12.49 8.62 1.61
C GLU A 323 12.33 7.33 0.84
N SER A 324 12.18 6.17 1.49
CA SER A 324 11.94 4.90 0.80
C SER A 324 10.47 4.50 0.74
N LEU A 325 9.58 5.28 1.37
CA LEU A 325 8.18 4.94 1.64
C LEU A 325 8.01 3.67 2.50
N SER A 326 9.08 3.18 3.14
CA SER A 326 9.02 1.95 3.94
C SER A 326 8.16 2.15 5.17
N LEU A 327 7.14 1.31 5.35
CA LEU A 327 6.27 1.26 6.51
C LEU A 327 6.33 -0.14 7.12
N LYS A 328 6.74 -0.24 8.38
CA LYS A 328 6.71 -1.48 9.16
C LYS A 328 5.88 -1.24 10.41
N THR A 329 4.98 -2.15 10.73
CA THR A 329 4.13 -2.00 11.93
C THR A 329 3.71 -3.34 12.50
N SER A 330 3.45 -3.37 13.80
CA SER A 330 2.76 -4.48 14.47
C SER A 330 1.28 -4.20 14.73
N LEU A 331 0.74 -3.08 14.24
CA LEU A 331 -0.66 -2.65 14.39
C LEU A 331 -1.55 -3.06 13.21
N MET A 332 -1.09 -3.97 12.34
CA MET A 332 -1.89 -4.41 11.20
C MET A 332 -3.11 -5.21 11.68
N GLU A 333 -4.29 -4.70 11.34
CA GLU A 333 -5.55 -5.40 11.47
C GLU A 333 -5.54 -6.59 10.49
N ASN A 334 -5.42 -7.79 11.04
CA ASN A 334 -5.48 -9.03 10.28
C ASN A 334 -6.83 -9.13 9.54
N ILE A 335 -6.82 -8.80 8.25
CA ILE A 335 -7.82 -9.31 7.31
C ILE A 335 -7.53 -10.80 7.16
N ASP A 336 -8.19 -11.62 8.00
CA ASP A 336 -8.29 -13.08 7.90
C ASP A 336 -7.05 -13.92 8.22
N SER A 337 -6.04 -13.38 8.91
CA SER A 337 -4.94 -14.21 9.43
C SER A 337 -5.03 -14.37 10.95
N ASN A 338 -5.20 -15.61 11.39
CA ASN A 338 -5.18 -16.10 12.76
C ASN A 338 -3.76 -15.96 13.37
N ARG A 339 -3.07 -14.83 13.16
CA ARG A 339 -1.85 -14.51 13.88
C ARG A 339 -2.28 -13.99 15.24
N SER A 340 -2.32 -14.90 16.20
CA SER A 340 -2.36 -14.61 17.63
C SER A 340 -1.14 -13.75 17.97
N SER A 341 -1.24 -12.44 17.79
CA SER A 341 -0.36 -11.54 18.51
C SER A 341 -0.74 -11.68 19.98
N ASN A 342 0.16 -12.22 20.81
CA ASN A 342 0.00 -12.24 22.27
C ASN A 342 0.00 -10.83 22.89
N LEU A 343 0.03 -9.79 22.06
CA LEU A 343 0.02 -8.38 22.42
C LEU A 343 -1.38 -7.90 22.80
N PRO A 344 -1.50 -7.04 23.83
CA PRO A 344 -2.77 -6.46 24.23
C PRO A 344 -3.31 -5.50 23.16
N SER A 345 -4.61 -5.56 22.86
CA SER A 345 -5.25 -4.59 21.97
C SER A 345 -5.05 -3.15 22.47
N VAL A 346 -4.66 -2.25 21.57
CA VAL A 346 -4.45 -0.83 21.89
C VAL A 346 -5.79 -0.08 21.83
N PRO A 347 -6.21 0.61 22.91
CA PRO A 347 -7.44 1.39 22.92
C PRO A 347 -7.40 2.60 21.97
N SER A 348 -8.58 3.02 21.47
CA SER A 348 -8.72 4.22 20.62
C SER A 348 -8.22 5.51 21.29
N SER A 349 -8.35 5.62 22.62
CA SER A 349 -7.83 6.75 23.39
C SER A 349 -6.32 6.88 23.26
N VAL A 350 -5.60 5.76 23.20
CA VAL A 350 -4.15 5.73 22.99
C VAL A 350 -3.82 6.17 21.56
N TYR A 351 -4.54 5.67 20.54
CA TYR A 351 -4.37 6.12 19.15
C TYR A 351 -4.62 7.62 18.98
N LYS A 352 -5.63 8.15 19.70
CA LYS A 352 -5.90 9.59 19.73
C LYS A 352 -4.73 10.37 20.31
N SER A 353 -4.22 9.98 21.48
CA SER A 353 -3.04 10.61 22.08
C SER A 353 -1.80 10.54 21.20
N VAL A 354 -1.58 9.44 20.48
CA VAL A 354 -0.51 9.34 19.49
C VAL A 354 -0.69 10.35 18.36
N CYS A 355 -1.91 10.50 17.84
CA CYS A 355 -2.19 11.45 16.78
C CYS A 355 -1.96 12.90 17.24
N ASP A 356 -2.35 13.22 18.47
CA ASP A 356 -2.15 14.55 19.06
C ASP A 356 -0.65 14.85 19.25
N LEU A 357 0.13 13.88 19.78
CA LEU A 357 1.59 13.97 19.86
C LEU A 357 2.26 14.11 18.50
N PHE A 358 1.76 13.37 17.51
CA PHE A 358 2.34 13.37 16.17
C PHE A 358 2.22 14.73 15.47
N ASP A 359 1.12 15.45 15.68
CA ASP A 359 0.94 16.80 15.11
C ASP A 359 1.94 17.80 15.68
N GLU A 360 2.13 17.79 17.01
CA GLU A 360 3.12 18.65 17.68
C GLU A 360 4.57 18.32 17.23
N PHE A 361 4.81 17.05 16.89
CA PHE A 361 6.13 16.55 16.52
C PHE A 361 6.46 16.71 15.03
N LEU A 362 5.47 16.82 14.16
CA LEU A 362 5.65 17.09 12.73
C LEU A 362 6.24 18.47 12.46
N GLU A 363 5.88 19.46 13.28
CA GLU A 363 6.30 20.86 13.12
C GLU A 363 7.75 21.11 13.54
N ASN A 364 8.37 20.16 14.23
CA ASN A 364 9.74 20.29 14.74
C ASN A 364 10.75 19.50 13.90
N ASN A 365 12.00 19.99 13.97
CA ASN A 365 13.23 19.62 13.24
C ASN A 365 13.35 18.15 12.75
N ASP A 366 14.30 17.91 11.83
CA ASP A 366 14.60 16.56 11.30
C ASP A 366 15.03 15.51 12.36
N PHE A 367 15.24 15.97 13.60
CA PHE A 367 15.56 15.18 14.78
C PHE A 367 14.65 15.56 15.94
N GLY A 368 14.22 14.55 16.69
CA GLY A 368 13.47 14.75 17.92
C GLY A 368 13.19 13.43 18.62
N GLU A 369 12.89 13.53 19.91
CA GLU A 369 12.32 12.44 20.67
C GLU A 369 11.33 13.03 21.68
N THR A 370 10.17 12.41 21.81
CA THR A 370 9.20 12.72 22.87
C THR A 370 8.67 11.43 23.47
N SER A 371 8.38 11.47 24.77
CA SER A 371 7.80 10.35 25.49
C SER A 371 6.66 10.85 26.38
N ALA A 372 5.56 10.12 26.40
CA ALA A 372 4.39 10.44 27.20
C ALA A 372 3.87 9.18 27.90
N ARG A 373 3.54 9.32 29.18
CA ARG A 373 2.81 8.29 29.93
C ARG A 373 1.33 8.68 29.99
N LEU A 374 0.46 7.75 29.62
CA LEU A 374 -0.98 7.88 29.77
C LEU A 374 -1.44 7.27 31.10
N ASP A 375 -2.59 7.71 31.60
CA ASP A 375 -3.18 7.26 32.87
C ASP A 375 -3.46 5.74 32.94
N THR A 376 -3.48 5.08 31.78
CA THR A 376 -3.82 3.66 31.59
C THR A 376 -2.58 2.75 31.49
N ASP A 377 -1.43 3.13 32.07
CA ASP A 377 -0.15 2.38 32.01
C ASP A 377 0.40 2.14 30.59
N TRP A 378 0.01 3.01 29.67
CA TRP A 378 0.55 3.05 28.32
C TRP A 378 1.62 4.12 28.21
N TRP A 379 2.77 3.74 27.66
CA TRP A 379 3.84 4.65 27.32
C TRP A 379 3.90 4.81 25.80
N LEU A 380 3.93 6.06 25.37
CA LEU A 380 4.09 6.46 23.98
C LEU A 380 5.47 7.05 23.81
N ILE A 381 6.26 6.51 22.90
CA ILE A 381 7.58 7.04 22.57
C ILE A 381 7.59 7.31 21.08
N VAL A 382 7.90 8.54 20.72
CA VAL A 382 7.98 8.99 19.34
C VAL A 382 9.38 9.52 19.10
N LYS A 383 10.04 8.94 18.10
CA LYS A 383 11.41 9.30 17.71
C LYS A 383 11.45 9.64 16.23
N LYS A 384 12.13 10.74 15.89
CA LYS A 384 12.41 11.16 14.53
C LYS A 384 13.90 11.36 14.37
N VAL A 385 14.47 10.72 13.36
CA VAL A 385 15.90 10.82 13.03
C VAL A 385 16.03 10.84 11.52
N ASN A 386 16.62 11.89 10.96
CA ASN A 386 16.74 12.06 9.51
C ASN A 386 15.39 11.86 8.79
N LYS A 387 14.31 12.46 9.32
CA LYS A 387 12.93 12.32 8.82
C LYS A 387 12.30 10.92 8.96
N ARG A 388 13.06 9.90 9.37
CA ARG A 388 12.52 8.57 9.69
C ARG A 388 11.77 8.65 11.00
N PHE A 389 10.59 8.07 11.01
CA PHE A 389 9.66 8.07 12.14
C PHE A 389 9.63 6.70 12.80
N LEU A 390 9.71 6.67 14.12
CA LEU A 390 9.46 5.49 14.94
C LEU A 390 8.51 5.87 16.07
N LEU A 391 7.40 5.17 16.14
CA LEU A 391 6.48 5.14 17.27
C LEU A 391 6.62 3.80 17.98
N LEU A 392 6.78 3.83 19.30
CA LEU A 392 6.66 2.68 20.18
C LEU A 392 5.49 2.92 21.14
N ILE A 393 4.66 1.90 21.29
CA ILE A 393 3.54 1.86 22.22
C ILE A 393 3.80 0.68 23.17
N LEU A 394 4.11 1.00 24.42
CA LEU A 394 4.46 0.03 25.45
C LEU A 394 3.34 -0.01 26.49
N ARG A 395 2.98 -1.21 26.95
CA ARG A 395 2.12 -1.36 28.11
C ARG A 395 2.96 -1.88 29.26
N SER A 396 3.14 -1.07 30.32
CA SER A 396 3.87 -1.52 31.49
C SER A 396 3.36 -0.83 32.75
N ALA A 397 2.87 -1.65 33.67
CA ALA A 397 2.51 -1.23 35.02
C ALA A 397 3.73 -1.12 35.94
N THR A 398 4.88 -1.70 35.55
CA THR A 398 6.10 -1.77 36.37
C THR A 398 7.11 -0.69 36.03
N LEU A 399 7.15 -0.22 34.77
CA LEU A 399 8.02 0.87 34.36
C LEU A 399 7.47 2.20 34.88
N THR A 400 8.05 2.69 35.97
CA THR A 400 7.65 3.97 36.59
C THR A 400 8.66 5.09 36.39
N ALA A 401 9.94 4.77 36.22
CA ALA A 401 11.01 5.76 36.07
C ALA A 401 11.31 6.03 34.59
N SER A 402 11.39 7.31 34.21
CA SER A 402 11.71 7.72 32.83
C SER A 402 13.03 7.14 32.31
N ALA A 403 14.05 7.05 33.16
CA ALA A 403 15.36 6.48 32.80
C ALA A 403 15.30 4.98 32.44
N GLU A 404 14.45 4.20 33.12
CA GLU A 404 14.27 2.77 32.86
C GLU A 404 13.55 2.55 31.53
N VAL A 405 12.50 3.35 31.25
CA VAL A 405 11.79 3.33 29.97
C VAL A 405 12.75 3.67 28.83
N GLN A 406 13.60 4.67 29.02
CA GLN A 406 14.59 5.08 28.02
C GLN A 406 15.63 3.99 27.74
N GLN A 407 16.14 3.33 28.77
CA GLN A 407 17.04 2.19 28.57
C GLN A 407 16.36 1.06 27.79
N TYR A 408 15.12 0.73 28.15
CA TYR A 408 14.35 -0.30 27.47
C TYR A 408 14.05 0.06 26.00
N VAL A 409 13.73 1.31 25.71
CA VAL A 409 13.56 1.82 24.34
C VAL A 409 14.85 1.69 23.54
N ASN A 410 16.00 2.04 24.12
CA ASN A 410 17.29 1.90 23.44
C ASN A 410 17.63 0.44 23.15
N ASP A 411 17.30 -0.48 24.06
CA ASP A 411 17.47 -1.92 23.84
C ASP A 411 16.56 -2.42 22.72
N ILE A 412 15.29 -1.97 22.67
CA ILE A 412 14.37 -2.28 21.57
C ILE A 412 14.94 -1.79 20.23
N ILE A 413 15.41 -0.55 20.18
CA ILE A 413 15.96 0.05 18.95
C ILE A 413 17.20 -0.72 18.50
N LYS A 414 18.12 -1.03 19.41
CA LYS A 414 19.34 -1.79 19.11
C LYS A 414 19.06 -3.22 18.64
N ILE A 415 18.00 -3.86 19.12
CA ILE A 415 17.67 -5.24 18.73
C ILE A 415 16.90 -5.28 17.41
N ASN A 416 15.92 -4.37 17.23
CA ASN A 416 14.92 -4.47 16.15
C ASN A 416 15.12 -3.44 15.03
N PHE A 417 15.86 -2.36 15.29
CA PHE A 417 15.98 -1.20 14.39
C PHE A 417 17.42 -0.67 14.28
N ASP A 418 18.44 -1.47 14.61
CA ASP A 418 19.86 -1.09 14.63
C ASP A 418 20.34 -0.55 13.26
N THR A 419 19.88 -1.20 12.19
CA THR A 419 20.20 -0.81 10.80
C THR A 419 19.48 0.47 10.34
N VAL A 420 18.54 0.97 11.16
CA VAL A 420 17.63 2.06 10.81
C VAL A 420 17.93 3.34 11.59
N PHE A 421 18.25 3.21 12.88
CA PHE A 421 18.62 4.31 13.77
C PHE A 421 20.06 4.08 14.24
N LEU A 422 21.02 4.47 13.40
CA LEU A 422 22.43 4.48 13.79
C LEU A 422 22.63 5.64 14.78
N PHE A 423 23.13 5.31 15.98
CA PHE A 423 23.53 6.28 17.00
C PHE A 423 25.05 6.48 16.98
#